data_AF-A0A135L578-F1
#
_entry.id   AF-A0A135L578-F1
#
_cell.length_a   1.000
_cell.length_b   1.000
_cell.length_c   1.000
_cell.angle_alpha   90.00
_cell.angle_beta   90.00
_cell.angle_gamma   90.00
#
_symmetry.space_group_name_H-M   'P 1'
#
loop_
_entity.id
_entity.type
_entity.pdbx_description
1 polymer ?
#
loop_
_entity_poly.entity_id
_entity_poly.type
_entity_poly.pdbx_seq_one_letter_code
_entity_poly.pdbx_strand_id
1 'polypeptide(L)' 'MLNNIGVPGLILVLIIALVIFGPSKLPEIGRAFGRTLSEFKKSAKELTSDIDETIETEKNKD' A
#
# COMPACT_ATOMS: atom_id res chain seq x y z
N MET A 1 20.42 -16.86 11.45
CA MET A 1 19.55 -18.03 11.73
C MET A 1 18.19 -17.93 11.06
N LEU A 2 17.51 -16.77 11.06
CA LEU A 2 16.21 -16.59 10.37
C LEU A 2 16.29 -16.58 8.84
N ASN A 3 17.43 -16.19 8.24
CA ASN A 3 17.59 -16.17 6.77
C ASN A 3 17.58 -17.57 6.12
N ASN A 4 17.77 -18.64 6.89
CA ASN A 4 17.70 -20.03 6.38
C ASN A 4 16.28 -20.59 6.38
N ILE A 5 15.31 -19.86 6.92
CA ILE A 5 13.94 -20.31 7.10
C ILE A 5 13.12 -20.14 5.81
N GLY A 6 13.55 -19.21 4.93
CA GLY A 6 13.03 -19.04 3.57
C GLY A 6 11.51 -18.91 3.47
N VAL A 7 10.99 -19.19 2.27
CA VAL A 7 9.54 -19.27 2.01
C VAL A 7 8.84 -20.29 2.94
N PRO A 8 9.41 -21.46 3.27
CA PRO A 8 8.75 -22.44 4.13
C PRO A 8 8.35 -21.92 5.52
N GLY A 9 9.21 -21.17 6.22
CA GLY A 9 8.80 -20.65 7.52
C GLY A 9 7.94 -19.40 7.46
N LEU A 10 7.96 -18.64 6.36
CA LEU A 10 6.93 -17.62 6.12
C LEU A 10 5.54 -18.27 6.06
N ILE A 11 5.42 -19.43 5.39
CA ILE A 11 4.17 -20.20 5.33
C ILE A 11 3.76 -20.67 6.73
N LEU A 12 4.70 -21.16 7.56
CA LEU A 12 4.40 -21.57 8.93
C LEU A 12 3.84 -20.41 9.77
N VAL A 13 4.46 -19.23 9.69
CA VAL A 13 3.97 -18.03 10.38
C VAL A 13 2.59 -17.63 9.87
N LEU A 14 2.37 -17.70 8.55
CA LEU A 14 1.05 -17.45 7.96
C LEU A 14 0.00 -18.42 8.50
N ILE A 15 0.29 -19.72 8.58
CA ILE A 15 -0.65 -20.70 9.13
C ILE A 15 -1.03 -20.35 10.57
N ILE A 16 -0.06 -20.02 11.43
CA ILE A 16 -0.33 -19.63 12.82
C ILE A 16 -1.20 -18.36 12.86
N ALA A 17 -0.86 -17.36 12.06
CA ALA A 17 -1.66 -16.14 11.94
C ALA A 17 -3.09 -16.44 11.45
N LEU A 18 -3.26 -17.36 10.51
CA LEU A 18 -4.57 -17.78 10.00
C LEU A 18 -5.38 -18.56 11.03
N VAL A 19 -4.75 -19.31 11.94
CA VAL A 19 -5.46 -19.97 13.04
C VAL A 19 -6.01 -18.95 14.04
N ILE A 20 -5.22 -17.91 14.35
CA ILE A 20 -5.61 -16.86 15.31
C ILE A 20 -6.65 -15.91 14.71
N PHE A 21 -6.41 -15.42 13.50
CA PHE A 21 -7.23 -14.38 12.87
C PHE A 21 -8.29 -14.94 11.92
N GLY A 22 -8.10 -16.14 11.36
CA GLY A 22 -8.95 -16.75 10.35
C GLY A 22 -8.53 -16.41 8.90
N PRO A 23 -8.72 -17.33 7.93
CA PRO A 23 -8.37 -17.13 6.52
C PRO A 23 -9.13 -16.00 5.83
N SER A 24 -10.33 -15.67 6.33
CA SER A 24 -11.16 -14.61 5.75
C SER A 24 -10.73 -13.20 6.17
N LYS A 25 -10.05 -13.04 7.31
CA LYS A 25 -9.70 -11.71 7.85
C LYS A 25 -8.55 -11.05 7.11
N LEU A 26 -7.54 -11.80 6.70
CA LEU A 26 -6.40 -11.22 5.96
C LEU A 26 -6.84 -10.59 4.61
N PRO A 27 -7.66 -11.26 3.76
CA PRO A 27 -8.20 -10.65 2.55
C PRO A 27 -9.12 -9.46 2.81
N GLU A 28 -9.93 -9.51 3.88
CA GLU A 28 -10.83 -8.42 4.26
C GLU A 28 -10.05 -7.15 4.63
N ILE A 29 -9.04 -7.29 5.51
CA ILE A 29 -8.14 -6.20 5.90
C ILE A 29 -7.36 -5.68 4.69
N GLY A 30 -6.84 -6.58 3.85
CA GLY A 30 -6.12 -6.20 2.64
C GLY A 30 -6.98 -5.41 1.65
N ARG A 31 -8.26 -5.78 1.50
CA ARG A 31 -9.22 -5.01 0.68
C ARG A 31 -9.48 -3.64 1.26
N ALA A 32 -9.75 -3.52 2.56
CA ALA A 32 -9.98 -2.24 3.22
C ALA A 32 -8.76 -1.32 3.10
N PHE A 33 -7.58 -1.82 3.47
CA PHE A 33 -6.32 -1.10 3.36
C PHE A 33 -5.98 -0.72 1.91
N GLY A 34 -6.24 -1.62 0.96
CA GLY A 34 -6.02 -1.37 -0.47
C GLY A 34 -6.90 -0.26 -1.02
N ARG A 35 -8.15 -0.13 -0.57
CA ARG A 35 -9.02 1.00 -0.92
C ARG A 35 -8.45 2.31 -0.38
N THR A 36 -8.07 2.34 0.89
CA THR A 36 -7.45 3.53 1.51
C THR A 36 -6.17 3.94 0.79
N LEU A 37 -5.27 3.00 0.49
CA LEU A 37 -4.03 3.29 -0.22
C LEU A 37 -4.29 3.75 -1.67
N SER A 38 -5.30 3.19 -2.34
CA SER A 38 -5.70 3.61 -3.68
C SER A 38 -6.20 5.05 -3.70
N GLU A 39 -7.06 5.42 -2.74
CA GLU A 39 -7.58 6.79 -2.60
C GLU A 39 -6.45 7.75 -2.22
N PHE A 40 -5.61 7.38 -1.25
CA PHE A 40 -4.45 8.17 -0.85
C PHE A 40 -3.51 8.44 -2.02
N LYS A 41 -3.20 7.41 -2.84
CA LYS A 41 -2.37 7.56 -4.04
C LYS A 41 -3.00 8.53 -5.05
N LYS A 42 -4.32 8.47 -5.22
CA LYS A 42 -5.04 9.34 -6.16
C LYS A 42 -4.97 10.80 -5.71
N SER A 43 -5.28 11.07 -4.45
CA SER A 43 -5.19 12.41 -3.86
C SER A 43 -3.76 12.95 -3.85
N ALA A 44 -2.77 12.11 -3.53
CA ALA A 44 -1.36 12.50 -3.59
C ALA A 44 -0.95 12.89 -5.03
N LYS A 45 -1.42 12.16 -6.04
CA LYS A 45 -1.15 12.47 -7.45
C LYS A 45 -1.80 13.77 -7.90
N GLU A 46 -3.05 14.03 -7.50
CA GLU A 46 -3.76 15.29 -7.79
C GLU A 46 -3.00 16.48 -7.19
N LEU A 47 -2.57 16.39 -5.94
CA LEU A 47 -1.77 17.44 -5.30
C LEU A 47 -0.45 17.72 -6.03
N THR A 48 0.26 16.67 -6.49
CA THR A 48 1.50 16.86 -7.26
C THR A 48 1.24 17.46 -8.64
N SER A 49 0.18 17.04 -9.36
CA SER A 49 -0.13 17.63 -10.67
C SER A 49 -0.54 19.10 -10.58
N ASP A 50 -1.28 19.49 -9.54
CA ASP A 50 -1.70 20.88 -9.35
C ASP A 50 -0.49 21.79 -9.05
N ILE A 51 0.50 21.27 -8.32
CA ILE A 51 1.78 21.96 -8.06
C ILE A 51 2.58 22.11 -9.36
N ASP A 52 2.69 21.06 -10.17
CA ASP A 52 3.42 21.10 -11.44
C ASP A 52 2.77 22.08 -12.44
N GLU A 53 1.43 22.10 -12.56
CA GLU A 53 0.71 23.08 -13.39
C GLU A 53 0.87 24.53 -12.90
N THR A 54 0.89 24.74 -11.58
CA THR A 54 1.11 26.07 -10.98
C THR A 54 2.52 26.58 -11.28
N ILE A 55 3.52 25.70 -11.26
CA ILE A 55 4.92 26.04 -11.56
C ILE A 55 5.12 26.33 -13.07
N GLU A 56 4.46 25.60 -13.96
CA GLU A 56 4.53 25.86 -15.41
C GLU A 56 3.84 27.16 -15.83
N THR A 57 2.73 27.52 -15.18
CA THR A 57 2.00 28.77 -15.46
C THR A 57 2.71 30.02 -14.96
N GLU A 58 3.47 29.94 -13.86
CA GLU A 58 4.35 31.02 -13.41
C GLU A 58 5.55 31.23 -14.35
N LYS A 59 6.12 30.16 -14.90
CA LYS A 59 7.32 30.22 -15.76
C LYS A 59 7.12 30.82 -17.15
N ASN A 60 5.88 30.88 -17.63
CA ASN A 60 5.53 31.40 -18.96
C ASN A 60 5.01 32.84 -18.91
N LYS A 61 5.11 33.51 -17.75
CA LYS A 61 4.61 34.87 -17.53
C LYS A 61 5.72 35.93 -17.45
N ASP A 62 6.99 35.49 -17.52
CA ASP A 62 8.20 36.32 -17.75
C ASP A 62 8.65 36.24 -19.22
#